data_AF-A0A853F5K5-F1
#
_entry.id   AF-A0A853F5K5-F1
#
_cell.length_a   1.000
_cell.length_b   1.000
_cell.length_c   1.000
_cell.angle_alpha   90.00
_cell.angle_beta   90.00
_cell.angle_gamma   90.00
#
_symmetry.space_group_name_H-M   'P 1'
#
loop_
_entity.id
_entity.type
_entity.pdbx_description
1 polymer ?
#
loop_
_entity_poly.entity_id
_entity_poly.type
_entity_poly.pdbx_seq_one_letter_code
_entity_poly.pdbx_strand_id
1 'polypeptide(L)'
;MIIYSPIDGDAINNSIIFRPKHCFLITQLGSSVPTLVTDIQKNITTYCQSFGYQVIDASEETTGRDFLLKIWKLIESVAICIVIIHEDTPIKTQANLYYELGVAQALGKETIIIKTPRSKMPSDFNRTEYISFNEKFEENFKKFLRSIQKQADHYAELSEYLEKDPILAIDYLKRAFLITDNQNYQLYAKKILETIDTDNRAKNSIEYFSAAFSKQPN
;
A
#
# COMPACT_ATOMS: atom_id res chain seq x y z
N MET A 1 5.01 12.74 0.47
CA MET A 1 4.60 12.73 1.91
C MET A 1 5.80 12.35 2.77
N ILE A 2 6.07 13.06 3.87
CA ILE A 2 7.10 12.67 4.84
C ILE A 2 6.55 11.56 5.72
N ILE A 3 7.31 10.48 5.90
CA ILE A 3 6.92 9.37 6.75
C ILE A 3 7.80 9.41 7.99
N TYR A 4 7.18 9.41 9.16
CA TYR A 4 7.87 9.41 10.43
C TYR A 4 7.93 7.99 10.97
N SER A 5 9.05 7.62 11.54
CA SER A 5 9.25 6.33 12.19
C SER A 5 8.39 6.26 13.45
N PRO A 6 7.60 5.19 13.65
CA PRO A 6 6.74 5.06 14.82
C PRO A 6 7.53 4.73 16.10
N ILE A 7 8.85 4.54 16.02
CA ILE A 7 9.71 4.11 17.13
C ILE A 7 10.35 5.32 17.82
N ASP A 8 10.94 6.21 17.02
CA ASP A 8 11.74 7.35 17.47
C ASP A 8 11.15 8.70 17.05
N GLY A 9 10.16 8.71 16.16
CA GLY A 9 9.51 9.93 15.66
C GLY A 9 10.32 10.66 14.58
N ASP A 10 11.49 10.14 14.20
CA ASP A 10 12.32 10.74 13.16
C ASP A 10 11.77 10.46 11.76
N ALA A 11 12.07 11.35 10.81
CA ALA A 11 11.73 11.09 9.41
C ALA A 11 12.47 9.84 8.90
N ILE A 12 11.73 8.91 8.29
CA ILE A 12 12.31 7.71 7.68
C ILE A 12 13.17 8.16 6.49
N ASN A 13 14.47 8.23 6.72
CA ASN A 13 15.47 8.68 5.75
C ASN A 13 16.20 7.53 5.03
N ASN A 14 15.92 6.30 5.45
CA ASN A 14 16.48 5.08 4.87
C ASN A 14 15.74 4.71 3.57
N SER A 15 16.44 4.17 2.57
CA SER A 15 15.85 3.76 1.29
C SER A 15 14.73 2.74 1.50
N ILE A 16 13.50 3.15 1.16
CA ILE A 16 12.37 2.24 0.97
C ILE A 16 12.50 1.67 -0.44
N ILE A 17 12.48 0.35 -0.53
CA ILE A 17 12.46 -0.33 -1.83
C ILE A 17 10.99 -0.37 -2.27
N PHE A 18 10.59 0.47 -3.22
CA PHE A 18 9.24 0.45 -3.76
C PHE A 18 9.03 -0.78 -4.65
N ARG A 19 7.81 -1.31 -4.60
CA ARG A 19 7.40 -2.57 -5.22
C ARG A 19 6.18 -2.29 -6.10
N PRO A 20 6.38 -1.81 -7.33
CA PRO A 20 5.27 -1.68 -8.26
C PRO A 20 4.63 -3.04 -8.51
N LYS A 21 3.33 -3.06 -8.79
CA LYS A 21 2.57 -4.32 -8.99
C LYS A 21 2.65 -5.29 -7.81
N HIS A 22 2.72 -4.77 -6.58
CA HIS A 22 2.61 -5.58 -5.38
C HIS A 22 1.42 -5.17 -4.51
N CYS A 23 0.85 -6.16 -3.84
CA CYS A 23 -0.15 -6.01 -2.78
C CYS A 23 0.47 -6.47 -1.47
N PHE A 24 0.28 -5.71 -0.39
CA PHE A 24 0.62 -6.14 0.95
C PHE A 24 -0.58 -6.77 1.64
N LEU A 25 -0.42 -8.02 2.06
CA LEU A 25 -1.44 -8.78 2.76
C LEU A 25 -1.25 -8.66 4.28
N ILE A 26 -2.18 -7.97 4.92
CA ILE A 26 -2.27 -7.77 6.36
C ILE A 26 -3.18 -8.86 6.92
N THR A 27 -2.59 -9.81 7.65
CA THR A 27 -3.29 -11.00 8.12
C THR A 27 -2.68 -11.53 9.41
N GLN A 28 -3.40 -12.43 10.08
CA GLN A 28 -2.88 -13.13 11.24
C GLN A 28 -1.66 -13.98 10.80
N LEU A 29 -0.58 -13.87 11.56
CA LEU A 29 0.64 -14.68 11.37
C LEU A 29 0.71 -15.81 12.42
N GLY A 30 1.46 -16.86 12.10
CA GLY A 30 1.81 -17.94 13.04
C GLY A 30 1.02 -19.24 12.85
N SER A 31 1.26 -20.22 13.73
CA SER A 31 0.76 -21.60 13.58
C SER A 31 -0.72 -21.81 13.89
N SER A 32 -1.45 -20.75 14.26
CA SER A 32 -2.87 -20.79 14.63
C SER A 32 -3.80 -20.13 13.60
N VAL A 33 -3.33 -19.95 12.36
CA VAL A 33 -4.13 -19.37 11.27
C VAL A 33 -5.25 -20.33 10.88
N PRO A 34 -6.54 -19.91 10.93
CA PRO A 34 -7.65 -20.76 10.50
C PRO A 34 -7.55 -21.16 9.02
N THR A 35 -8.02 -22.37 8.66
CA THR A 35 -8.03 -22.85 7.27
C THR A 35 -8.72 -21.87 6.33
N LEU A 36 -9.85 -21.30 6.76
CA LEU A 36 -10.60 -20.33 5.96
C LEU A 36 -9.77 -19.07 5.64
N VAL A 37 -8.90 -18.63 6.55
CA VAL A 37 -7.97 -17.52 6.28
C VAL A 37 -6.99 -17.93 5.19
N THR A 38 -6.44 -19.14 5.25
CA THR A 38 -5.53 -19.67 4.23
C THR A 38 -6.21 -19.77 2.86
N ASP A 39 -7.47 -20.19 2.82
CA ASP A 39 -8.27 -20.23 1.58
C ASP A 39 -8.49 -18.83 1.00
N ILE A 40 -8.78 -17.85 1.85
CA ILE A 40 -8.90 -16.44 1.44
C ILE A 40 -7.57 -15.96 0.84
N GLN A 41 -6.44 -16.20 1.51
CA GLN A 41 -5.12 -15.80 1.05
C GLN A 41 -4.79 -16.40 -0.33
N LYS A 42 -5.07 -17.70 -0.53
CA LYS A 42 -4.86 -18.38 -1.81
C LYS A 42 -5.70 -17.77 -2.93
N ASN A 43 -6.97 -17.47 -2.67
CA ASN A 43 -7.84 -16.84 -3.65
C ASN A 43 -7.39 -15.40 -3.98
N ILE A 44 -7.07 -14.60 -2.97
CA ILE A 44 -6.50 -13.25 -3.15
C ILE A 44 -5.27 -13.33 -4.05
N THR A 45 -4.32 -14.21 -3.72
CA THR A 45 -3.08 -14.40 -4.48
C THR A 45 -3.37 -14.76 -5.94
N THR A 46 -4.26 -15.73 -6.17
CA THR A 46 -4.66 -16.16 -7.51
C THR A 46 -5.26 -15.01 -8.32
N TYR A 47 -6.15 -14.21 -7.72
CA TYR A 47 -6.81 -13.11 -8.40
C TYR A 47 -5.88 -11.92 -8.63
N CYS A 48 -5.03 -11.57 -7.66
CA CYS A 48 -3.99 -10.55 -7.83
C CYS A 48 -3.03 -10.92 -8.97
N GLN A 49 -2.56 -12.17 -9.03
CA GLN A 49 -1.71 -12.66 -10.11
C GLN A 49 -2.37 -12.55 -11.48
N SER A 50 -3.68 -12.80 -11.58
CA SER A 50 -4.42 -12.61 -12.84
C SER A 50 -4.47 -11.15 -13.33
N PHE A 51 -4.15 -10.19 -12.46
CA PHE A 51 -4.02 -8.76 -12.77
C PHE A 51 -2.55 -8.30 -12.84
N GLY A 52 -1.60 -9.24 -12.79
CA GLY A 52 -0.17 -8.97 -12.80
C GLY A 52 0.39 -8.48 -11.47
N TYR A 53 -0.35 -8.62 -10.36
CA TYR A 53 0.15 -8.27 -9.04
C TYR A 53 0.77 -9.46 -8.32
N GLN A 54 1.86 -9.22 -7.60
CA GLN A 54 2.41 -10.14 -6.61
C GLN A 54 1.81 -9.81 -5.23
N VAL A 55 1.59 -10.83 -4.41
CA VAL A 55 1.12 -10.66 -3.03
C VAL A 55 2.30 -10.96 -2.12
N ILE A 56 2.56 -10.04 -1.19
CA ILE A 56 3.60 -10.18 -0.17
C ILE A 56 2.97 -10.06 1.21
N ASP A 57 3.56 -10.71 2.20
CA ASP A 57 3.13 -10.58 3.59
C ASP A 57 4.29 -10.28 4.54
N ALA A 58 3.97 -10.06 5.80
CA ALA A 58 4.95 -9.72 6.82
C ALA A 58 5.84 -10.91 7.24
N SER A 59 5.59 -12.14 6.79
CA SER A 59 6.43 -13.31 7.04
C SER A 59 7.54 -13.49 6.00
N GLU A 60 7.37 -12.95 4.79
CA GLU A 60 8.31 -13.16 3.66
C GLU A 60 9.68 -12.49 3.83
N GLU A 61 9.85 -11.58 4.79
CA GLU A 61 11.11 -10.86 5.00
C GLU A 61 11.66 -10.95 6.43
N THR A 62 12.68 -11.76 6.67
CA THR A 62 13.38 -11.72 7.98
C THR A 62 14.46 -10.64 7.95
N THR A 63 14.19 -9.47 8.52
CA THR A 63 15.12 -8.32 8.44
C THR A 63 15.95 -8.11 9.71
N GLY A 64 15.69 -8.86 10.80
CA GLY A 64 16.39 -8.72 12.09
C GLY A 64 16.19 -7.37 12.79
N ARG A 65 15.33 -6.50 12.25
CA ARG A 65 14.99 -5.15 12.76
C ARG A 65 13.64 -5.17 13.45
N ASP A 66 13.28 -4.02 14.06
CA ASP A 66 11.98 -3.83 14.69
C ASP A 66 10.83 -4.14 13.72
N PHE A 67 9.90 -4.97 14.18
CA PHE A 67 8.79 -5.49 13.39
C PHE A 67 7.83 -4.37 12.97
N LEU A 68 7.59 -3.37 13.82
CA LEU A 68 6.67 -2.27 13.53
C LEU A 68 7.20 -1.37 12.40
N LEU A 69 8.47 -0.99 12.47
CA LEU A 69 9.11 -0.20 11.41
C LEU A 69 9.15 -0.97 10.07
N LYS A 70 9.32 -2.29 10.13
CA LYS A 70 9.25 -3.14 8.93
C LYS A 70 7.86 -3.06 8.28
N ILE A 71 6.78 -3.23 9.06
CA ILE A 71 5.41 -3.15 8.53
C ILE A 71 5.15 -1.81 7.86
N TRP A 72 5.54 -0.69 8.50
CA TRP A 72 5.38 0.64 7.92
C TRP A 72 6.09 0.78 6.56
N LYS A 73 7.31 0.24 6.44
CA LYS A 73 8.05 0.24 5.17
C LYS A 73 7.38 -0.63 4.11
N LEU A 74 6.84 -1.79 4.48
CA LEU A 74 6.11 -2.66 3.56
C LEU A 74 4.85 -1.96 3.05
N ILE A 75 4.05 -1.36 3.93
CA ILE A 75 2.88 -0.56 3.56
C ILE A 75 3.29 0.57 2.61
N GLU A 76 4.36 1.31 2.90
CA GLU A 76 4.80 2.39 2.02
C GLU A 76 5.26 1.88 0.65
N SER A 77 5.89 0.69 0.60
CA SER A 77 6.47 0.15 -0.62
C SER A 77 5.46 -0.28 -1.68
N VAL A 78 4.19 -0.50 -1.33
CA VAL A 78 3.16 -1.04 -2.23
C VAL A 78 2.07 -0.02 -2.55
N ALA A 79 1.24 -0.31 -3.56
CA ALA A 79 0.03 0.46 -3.85
C ALA A 79 -1.19 0.00 -3.03
N ILE A 80 -1.32 -1.32 -2.84
CA ILE A 80 -2.56 -1.96 -2.35
C ILE A 80 -2.27 -2.66 -1.03
N CYS A 81 -3.11 -2.41 -0.02
CA CYS A 81 -3.10 -3.12 1.25
C CYS A 81 -4.42 -3.87 1.45
N ILE A 82 -4.33 -5.17 1.69
CA ILE A 82 -5.50 -6.06 1.82
C ILE A 82 -5.50 -6.64 3.23
N VAL A 83 -6.57 -6.41 3.98
CA VAL A 83 -6.68 -6.88 5.37
C VAL A 83 -7.66 -8.03 5.45
N ILE A 84 -7.26 -9.16 6.04
CA ILE A 84 -8.19 -10.28 6.29
C ILE A 84 -8.69 -10.23 7.74
N ILE A 85 -10.01 -10.12 7.92
CA ILE A 85 -10.67 -10.21 9.23
C ILE A 85 -11.48 -11.49 9.32
N HIS A 86 -11.11 -12.38 10.24
CA HIS A 86 -11.81 -13.61 10.56
C HIS A 86 -12.54 -13.48 11.91
N GLU A 87 -13.72 -14.09 12.06
CA GLU A 87 -14.55 -14.00 13.27
C GLU A 87 -13.81 -14.48 14.53
N ASP A 88 -12.96 -15.49 14.38
CA ASP A 88 -12.19 -16.10 15.48
C ASP A 88 -10.80 -15.46 15.67
N THR A 89 -10.48 -14.37 14.95
CA THR A 89 -9.21 -13.66 15.14
C THR A 89 -9.14 -13.13 16.57
N PRO A 90 -8.09 -13.43 17.37
CA PRO A 90 -7.98 -12.90 18.73
C PRO A 90 -8.00 -11.37 18.76
N ILE A 91 -8.62 -10.76 19.78
CA ILE A 91 -8.77 -9.30 19.89
C ILE A 91 -7.44 -8.56 19.78
N LYS A 92 -6.37 -9.09 20.40
CA LYS A 92 -5.01 -8.52 20.31
C LYS A 92 -4.50 -8.50 18.86
N THR A 93 -4.74 -9.59 18.13
CA THR A 93 -4.37 -9.67 16.71
C THR A 93 -5.23 -8.73 15.87
N GLN A 94 -6.54 -8.67 16.10
CA GLN A 94 -7.43 -7.73 15.41
C GLN A 94 -6.99 -6.27 15.61
N ALA A 95 -6.55 -5.89 16.82
CA ALA A 95 -6.05 -4.55 17.09
C ALA A 95 -4.85 -4.19 16.20
N ASN A 96 -3.92 -5.13 16.00
CA ASN A 96 -2.80 -4.93 15.08
C ASN A 96 -3.27 -4.79 13.62
N LEU A 97 -4.20 -5.64 13.18
CA LEU A 97 -4.74 -5.55 11.81
C LEU A 97 -5.41 -4.20 11.54
N TYR A 98 -6.19 -3.67 12.48
CA TYR A 98 -6.80 -2.35 12.36
C TYR A 98 -5.80 -1.21 12.44
N TYR A 99 -4.76 -1.35 13.26
CA TYR A 99 -3.66 -0.39 13.31
C TYR A 99 -2.96 -0.30 11.95
N GLU A 100 -2.58 -1.44 11.36
CA GLU A 100 -1.93 -1.51 10.06
C GLU A 100 -2.82 -0.98 8.94
N LEU A 101 -4.13 -1.28 8.98
CA LEU A 101 -5.12 -0.69 8.07
C LEU A 101 -5.16 0.83 8.17
N GLY A 102 -5.23 1.37 9.39
CA GLY A 102 -5.26 2.81 9.62
C GLY A 102 -3.98 3.50 9.12
N VAL A 103 -2.82 2.88 9.31
CA VAL A 103 -1.55 3.34 8.73
C VAL A 103 -1.62 3.34 7.20
N ALA A 104 -2.07 2.25 6.57
CA ALA A 104 -2.21 2.18 5.12
C ALA A 104 -3.14 3.28 4.58
N GLN A 105 -4.28 3.53 5.22
CA GLN A 105 -5.20 4.60 4.85
C GLN A 105 -4.57 5.99 5.01
N ALA A 106 -3.88 6.25 6.13
CA ALA A 106 -3.20 7.52 6.37
C ALA A 106 -2.08 7.79 5.36
N LEU A 107 -1.41 6.74 4.87
CA LEU A 107 -0.40 6.84 3.84
C LEU A 107 -0.98 6.88 2.41
N GLY A 108 -2.30 6.94 2.26
CA GLY A 108 -2.99 7.08 0.98
C GLY A 108 -2.93 5.82 0.10
N LYS A 109 -2.80 4.64 0.70
CA LYS A 109 -2.82 3.36 0.00
C LYS A 109 -4.24 2.97 -0.38
N GLU A 110 -4.35 2.18 -1.43
CA GLU A 110 -5.62 1.54 -1.80
C GLU A 110 -5.89 0.40 -0.83
N THR A 111 -6.93 0.53 0.00
CA THR A 111 -7.20 -0.45 1.06
C THR A 111 -8.50 -1.19 0.83
N ILE A 112 -8.51 -2.50 1.09
CA ILE A 112 -9.75 -3.28 1.13
C ILE A 112 -9.73 -4.27 2.30
N ILE A 113 -10.87 -4.38 2.98
CA ILE A 113 -11.09 -5.39 4.02
C ILE A 113 -11.76 -6.60 3.37
N ILE A 114 -11.13 -7.77 3.52
CA ILE A 114 -11.73 -9.06 3.20
C ILE A 114 -12.15 -9.71 4.51
N LYS A 115 -13.45 -9.92 4.66
CA LYS A 115 -14.00 -10.42 5.91
C LYS A 115 -14.67 -11.77 5.70
N THR A 116 -14.66 -12.62 6.71
CA THR A 116 -15.49 -13.82 6.67
C THR A 116 -16.98 -13.48 6.82
N PRO A 117 -17.91 -14.38 6.44
CA PRO A 117 -19.33 -14.10 6.53
C PRO A 117 -19.80 -13.71 7.93
N ARG A 118 -19.26 -14.35 8.97
CA ARG A 118 -19.69 -14.15 10.37
C ARG A 118 -18.92 -13.08 11.13
N SER A 119 -17.81 -12.56 10.60
CA SER A 119 -17.07 -11.49 11.26
C SER A 119 -17.91 -10.22 11.34
N LYS A 120 -17.90 -9.57 12.51
CA LYS A 120 -18.54 -8.27 12.74
C LYS A 120 -17.52 -7.15 12.54
N MET A 121 -17.89 -6.14 11.77
CA MET A 121 -17.06 -4.95 11.55
C MET A 121 -17.36 -3.87 12.61
N PRO A 122 -16.36 -3.09 13.04
CA PRO A 122 -16.60 -1.89 13.83
C PRO A 122 -17.46 -0.88 13.07
N SER A 123 -18.16 -0.01 13.81
CA SER A 123 -19.18 0.90 13.25
C SER A 123 -18.67 1.79 12.12
N ASP A 124 -17.45 2.31 12.24
CA ASP A 124 -16.87 3.19 11.23
C ASP A 124 -16.56 2.44 9.93
N PHE A 125 -16.18 1.16 10.03
CA PHE A 125 -15.94 0.29 8.87
C PHE A 125 -17.22 -0.22 8.22
N ASN A 126 -18.40 -0.07 8.85
CA ASN A 126 -19.67 -0.32 8.16
C ASN A 126 -19.95 0.72 7.06
N ARG A 127 -19.27 1.87 7.11
CA ARG A 127 -19.29 2.91 6.05
C ARG A 127 -18.19 2.71 5.02
N THR A 128 -17.21 1.85 5.30
CA THR A 128 -16.13 1.49 4.37
C THR A 128 -16.56 0.31 3.51
N GLU A 129 -16.07 0.25 2.26
CA GLU A 129 -16.26 -0.93 1.43
C GLU A 129 -15.43 -2.11 1.98
N TYR A 130 -16.10 -3.21 2.31
CA TYR A 130 -15.48 -4.50 2.59
C TYR A 130 -16.06 -5.56 1.63
N ILE A 131 -15.30 -6.62 1.39
CA ILE A 131 -15.76 -7.76 0.60
C ILE A 131 -15.89 -8.96 1.53
N SER A 132 -17.10 -9.55 1.58
CA SER A 132 -17.30 -10.80 2.30
C SER A 132 -16.81 -11.98 1.47
N PHE A 133 -16.09 -12.90 2.08
CA PHE A 133 -15.68 -14.15 1.45
C PHE A 133 -16.87 -15.11 1.34
N ASN A 134 -17.51 -15.10 0.17
CA ASN A 134 -18.69 -15.90 -0.18
C ASN A 134 -18.68 -16.21 -1.69
N GLU A 135 -19.80 -16.71 -2.22
CA GLU A 135 -19.94 -17.08 -3.64
C GLU A 135 -19.68 -15.93 -4.63
N LYS A 136 -19.84 -14.67 -4.21
CA LYS A 136 -19.58 -13.48 -5.03
C LYS A 136 -18.19 -12.89 -4.81
N PHE A 137 -17.34 -13.56 -4.03
CA PHE A 137 -16.02 -13.03 -3.65
C PHE A 137 -15.16 -12.71 -4.87
N GLU A 138 -15.05 -13.65 -5.80
CA GLU A 138 -14.23 -13.48 -7.02
C GLU A 138 -14.66 -12.25 -7.82
N GLU A 139 -15.96 -12.11 -8.09
CA GLU A 139 -16.50 -11.01 -8.88
C GLU A 139 -16.19 -9.66 -8.22
N ASN A 140 -16.49 -9.54 -6.92
CA ASN A 140 -16.30 -8.32 -6.16
C ASN A 140 -14.82 -7.95 -6.03
N PHE A 141 -13.96 -8.93 -5.80
CA PHE A 141 -12.52 -8.68 -5.65
C PHE A 141 -11.88 -8.29 -6.99
N LYS A 142 -12.26 -8.95 -8.09
CA LYS A 142 -11.83 -8.54 -9.44
C LYS A 142 -12.38 -7.16 -9.82
N LYS A 143 -13.58 -6.80 -9.37
CA LYS A 143 -14.13 -5.44 -9.57
C LYS A 143 -13.29 -4.38 -8.86
N PHE A 144 -12.87 -4.65 -7.61
CA PHE A 144 -11.93 -3.80 -6.87
C PHE A 144 -10.60 -3.65 -7.62
N LEU A 145 -9.98 -4.74 -8.08
CA LEU A 145 -8.71 -4.64 -8.83
C LEU A 145 -8.84 -3.82 -10.13
N ARG A 146 -9.97 -3.93 -10.83
CA ARG A 146 -10.27 -3.09 -12.01
C ARG A 146 -10.46 -1.61 -11.65
N SER A 147 -11.08 -1.30 -10.52
CA SER A 147 -11.20 0.11 -10.09
C SER A 147 -9.84 0.70 -9.74
N ILE A 148 -8.95 -0.08 -9.13
CA ILE A 148 -7.58 0.38 -8.84
C ILE A 148 -6.80 0.69 -10.12
N GLN A 149 -6.96 -0.10 -11.18
CA GLN A 149 -6.34 0.21 -12.48
C GLN A 149 -6.81 1.58 -13.02
N LYS A 150 -8.11 1.87 -12.96
CA LYS A 150 -8.65 3.18 -13.36
C LYS A 150 -8.16 4.32 -12.45
N GLN A 151 -7.97 4.03 -11.17
CA GLN A 151 -7.46 5.01 -10.21
C GLN A 151 -6.04 5.47 -10.57
N ALA A 152 -5.21 4.60 -11.15
CA ALA A 152 -3.89 5.01 -11.63
C ALA A 152 -3.96 6.05 -12.76
N ASP A 153 -4.91 5.91 -13.69
CA ASP A 153 -5.11 6.89 -14.76
C ASP A 153 -5.50 8.25 -14.16
N HIS A 154 -6.40 8.24 -13.17
CA HIS A 154 -6.79 9.45 -12.46
C HIS A 154 -5.62 10.11 -11.71
N TYR A 155 -4.75 9.32 -11.06
CA TYR A 155 -3.54 9.86 -10.43
C TYR A 155 -2.58 10.48 -11.44
N ALA A 156 -2.41 9.87 -12.61
CA ALA A 156 -1.59 10.44 -13.67
C ALA A 156 -2.17 11.79 -14.15
N GLU A 157 -3.47 11.87 -14.42
CA GLU A 157 -4.15 13.12 -14.81
C GLU A 157 -3.99 14.21 -13.73
N LEU A 158 -4.23 13.87 -12.45
CA LEU A 158 -4.07 14.82 -11.34
C LEU A 158 -2.64 15.38 -11.26
N SER A 159 -1.63 14.55 -11.54
CA SER A 159 -0.24 15.00 -11.50
C SER A 159 0.07 16.10 -12.52
N GLU A 160 -0.57 16.06 -13.71
CA GLU A 160 -0.43 17.08 -14.75
C GLU A 160 -1.09 18.40 -14.35
N TYR A 161 -2.27 18.34 -13.73
CA TYR A 161 -2.94 19.56 -13.23
C TYR A 161 -2.19 20.23 -12.08
N LEU A 162 -1.36 19.46 -11.36
CA LEU A 162 -0.65 19.89 -10.16
C LEU A 162 0.82 20.21 -10.42
N GLU A 163 1.24 20.51 -11.65
CA GLU A 163 2.62 20.94 -11.95
C GLU A 163 3.10 22.12 -11.08
N LYS A 164 2.17 22.97 -10.60
CA LYS A 164 2.46 24.08 -9.69
C LYS A 164 2.67 23.67 -8.22
N ASP A 165 2.30 22.45 -7.86
CA ASP A 165 2.59 21.79 -6.57
C ASP A 165 3.42 20.52 -6.83
N PRO A 166 4.74 20.66 -7.01
CA PRO A 166 5.57 19.56 -7.48
C PRO A 166 5.63 18.39 -6.49
N ILE A 167 5.48 18.65 -5.18
CA ILE A 167 5.51 17.58 -4.17
C ILE A 167 4.28 16.70 -4.31
N LEU A 168 3.10 17.30 -4.47
CA LEU A 168 1.86 16.57 -4.62
C LEU A 168 1.77 15.86 -5.97
N ALA A 169 2.23 16.49 -7.05
CA ALA A 169 2.33 15.85 -8.37
C ALA A 169 3.22 14.59 -8.33
N ILE A 170 4.38 14.68 -7.69
CA ILE A 170 5.30 13.55 -7.52
C ILE A 170 4.66 12.42 -6.69
N ASP A 171 3.88 12.74 -5.64
CA ASP A 171 3.17 11.73 -4.84
C ASP A 171 2.12 10.98 -5.69
N TYR A 172 1.37 11.68 -6.54
CA TYR A 172 0.41 11.04 -7.46
C TYR A 172 1.11 10.17 -8.52
N LEU A 173 2.21 10.64 -9.10
CA LEU A 173 3.03 9.84 -10.02
C LEU A 173 3.57 8.57 -9.35
N LYS A 174 4.00 8.66 -8.08
CA LYS A 174 4.41 7.50 -7.28
C LYS A 174 3.27 6.49 -7.15
N ARG A 175 2.06 6.95 -6.83
CA ARG A 175 0.88 6.06 -6.70
C ARG A 175 0.54 5.39 -8.02
N ALA A 176 0.50 6.14 -9.12
CA ALA A 176 0.27 5.61 -10.45
C ALA A 176 1.35 4.57 -10.84
N PHE A 177 2.62 4.86 -10.54
CA PHE A 177 3.74 3.94 -10.72
C PHE A 177 3.55 2.63 -9.93
N LEU A 178 3.24 2.72 -8.64
CA LEU A 178 3.06 1.54 -7.79
C LEU A 178 1.93 0.62 -8.29
N ILE A 179 0.88 1.19 -8.89
CA ILE A 179 -0.25 0.44 -9.45
C ILE A 179 0.09 -0.19 -10.82
N THR A 180 0.85 0.51 -11.66
CA THR A 180 0.99 0.17 -13.08
C THR A 180 2.34 -0.40 -13.48
N ASP A 181 3.39 -0.16 -12.68
CA ASP A 181 4.79 -0.35 -13.06
C ASP A 181 5.22 0.46 -14.30
N ASN A 182 4.50 1.53 -14.63
CA ASN A 182 4.82 2.36 -15.77
C ASN A 182 5.99 3.31 -15.45
N GLN A 183 7.15 2.98 -16.01
CA GLN A 183 8.40 3.71 -15.81
C GLN A 183 8.36 5.17 -16.29
N ASN A 184 7.41 5.53 -17.17
CA ASN A 184 7.23 6.92 -17.59
C ASN A 184 6.89 7.84 -16.43
N TYR A 185 6.21 7.35 -15.38
CA TYR A 185 5.90 8.15 -14.20
C TYR A 185 7.15 8.48 -13.37
N GLN A 186 8.10 7.55 -13.29
CA GLN A 186 9.40 7.83 -12.67
C GLN A 186 10.19 8.89 -13.46
N LEU A 187 10.22 8.76 -14.78
CA LEU A 187 10.89 9.72 -15.67
C LEU A 187 10.24 11.11 -15.54
N TYR A 188 8.91 11.16 -15.44
CA TYR A 188 8.21 12.43 -15.28
C TYR A 188 8.51 13.06 -13.92
N ALA A 189 8.50 12.29 -12.84
CA ALA A 189 8.87 12.78 -11.52
C ALA A 189 10.31 13.34 -11.48
N LYS A 190 11.27 12.74 -12.21
CA LYS A 190 12.63 13.29 -12.36
C LYS A 190 12.63 14.66 -13.03
N LYS A 191 11.86 14.83 -14.11
CA LYS A 191 11.75 16.12 -14.80
C LYS A 191 11.18 17.19 -13.87
N ILE A 192 10.13 16.87 -13.10
CA ILE A 192 9.56 17.79 -12.12
C ILE A 192 10.63 18.20 -11.09
N LEU A 193 11.40 17.24 -10.56
CA LEU A 193 12.50 17.55 -9.64
C LEU A 193 13.57 18.46 -10.24
N GLU A 194 13.96 18.26 -11.50
CA GLU A 194 14.94 19.09 -12.19
C GLU A 194 14.45 20.53 -12.39
N THR A 195 13.13 20.74 -12.49
CA THR A 195 12.53 22.07 -12.58
C THR A 195 12.35 22.77 -11.24
N ILE A 196 12.44 22.05 -10.12
CA ILE A 196 12.45 22.66 -8.79
C ILE A 196 13.85 23.25 -8.60
N ASP A 197 13.92 24.59 -8.45
CA ASP A 197 15.16 25.30 -8.16
C ASP A 197 15.77 24.78 -6.84
N THR A 198 16.72 23.85 -6.97
CA THR A 198 17.36 23.15 -5.86
C THR A 198 18.67 23.82 -5.44
N ASP A 199 19.08 24.89 -6.12
CA ASP A 199 20.39 25.54 -5.93
C ASP A 199 20.59 26.15 -4.54
N ASN A 200 19.51 26.31 -3.75
CA ASN A 200 19.55 26.77 -2.35
C ASN A 200 19.01 25.78 -1.31
N ARG A 201 18.73 24.51 -1.66
CA ARG A 201 18.06 23.56 -0.75
C ARG A 201 18.94 22.35 -0.37
N ALA A 202 18.84 21.93 0.89
CA ALA A 202 19.60 20.81 1.43
C ALA A 202 19.25 19.48 0.73
N LYS A 203 20.23 18.58 0.57
CA LYS A 203 20.06 17.22 -0.01
C LYS A 203 19.00 16.33 0.68
N ASN A 204 18.52 16.73 1.86
CA ASN A 204 17.47 16.08 2.66
C ASN A 204 16.12 16.80 2.56
N SER A 205 15.85 17.51 1.47
CA SER A 205 14.59 18.23 1.31
C SER A 205 13.42 17.26 1.08
N ILE A 206 12.20 17.72 1.36
CA ILE A 206 10.96 16.93 1.29
C ILE A 206 10.71 16.40 -0.12
N GLU A 207 11.15 17.15 -1.12
CA GLU A 207 11.11 16.82 -2.54
C GLU A 207 11.96 15.58 -2.84
N TYR A 208 13.18 15.51 -2.28
CA TYR A 208 14.05 14.35 -2.45
C TYR A 208 13.48 13.08 -1.83
N PHE A 209 12.83 13.18 -0.67
CA PHE A 209 12.12 12.05 -0.08
C PHE A 209 10.90 11.63 -0.89
N SER A 210 10.11 12.60 -1.37
CA SER A 210 8.90 12.34 -2.14
C SER A 210 9.21 11.68 -3.49
N ALA A 211 10.36 11.97 -4.08
CA ALA A 211 10.79 11.42 -5.35
C ALA A 211 11.77 10.24 -5.23
N ALA A 212 11.95 9.65 -4.04
CA ALA A 212 12.87 8.53 -3.84
C ALA A 212 12.60 7.36 -4.79
N PHE A 213 11.33 7.10 -5.13
CA PHE A 213 10.92 6.04 -6.07
C PHE A 213 11.50 6.22 -7.48
N SER A 214 11.73 7.47 -7.90
CA SER A 214 12.29 7.75 -9.23
C SER A 214 13.76 7.31 -9.35
N LYS A 215 14.47 7.12 -8.24
CA LYS A 215 15.92 6.83 -8.23
C LYS A 215 16.23 5.33 -8.16
N GLN A 216 15.23 4.45 -8.05
CA GLN A 216 15.50 3.02 -7.96
C GLN A 216 15.95 2.45 -9.31
N PRO A 217 17.04 1.66 -9.35
CA PRO A 217 17.40 0.89 -10.54
C PRO A 217 16.42 -0.28 -10.74
N ASN A 218 16.20 -0.66 -12.01
CA ASN A 218 15.45 -1.86 -12.40
C ASN A 218 16.10 -3.14 -11.90
#